data_AF-A0A158NQN3-F1
#
_entry.id   AF-A0A158NQN3-F1
#
_cell.length_a   1.000
_cell.length_b   1.000
_cell.length_c   1.000
_cell.angle_alpha   90.00
_cell.angle_beta   90.00
_cell.angle_gamma   90.00
#
_symmetry.space_group_name_H-M   'P 1'
#
loop_
_entity.id
_entity.type
_entity.pdbx_description
1 polymer ?
#
loop_
_entity_poly.entity_id
_entity_poly.type
_entity_poly.pdbx_seq_one_letter_code
_entity_poly.pdbx_strand_id
1 'polypeptide(L)'
;MRHLHLELRKLSREVDSIFGTQMTFKMAFLYLFLFFHNVSKFLLINYVCETVSIKANATGYLLNKLSYSTFDVEVREVISQFSLQMTYKPLRFYGIGFFQFGSKFLYRFIMSIATVLVIVIQAHVNSN
;
A
#
# COMPACT_ATOMS: atom_id res chain seq x y z
N MET A 1 -41.40 46.25 6.92
CA MET A 1 -40.34 46.04 5.90
C MET A 1 -39.04 45.49 6.48
N ARG A 2 -38.42 46.11 7.52
CA ARG A 2 -37.19 45.59 8.17
C ARG A 2 -37.32 44.16 8.70
N HIS A 3 -38.46 43.81 9.29
CA HIS A 3 -38.71 42.46 9.82
C HIS A 3 -38.63 41.37 8.74
N LEU A 4 -39.32 41.57 7.61
CA LEU A 4 -39.29 40.64 6.48
C LEU A 4 -37.88 40.47 5.89
N HIS A 5 -37.12 41.57 5.81
CA HIS A 5 -35.74 41.53 5.34
C HIS A 5 -34.81 40.71 6.27
N LEU A 6 -35.03 40.77 7.58
CA LEU A 6 -34.26 39.97 8.55
C LEU A 6 -34.57 38.48 8.43
N GLU A 7 -35.83 38.10 8.21
CA GLU A 7 -36.24 36.71 8.01
C GLU A 7 -35.68 36.13 6.71
N LEU A 8 -35.73 36.88 5.60
CA LEU A 8 -35.09 36.46 4.34
C LEU A 8 -33.58 36.29 4.50
N ARG A 9 -32.90 37.16 5.26
CA ARG A 9 -31.46 37.04 5.52
C ARG A 9 -31.12 35.86 6.42
N LYS A 10 -32.00 35.44 7.33
CA LYS A 10 -31.81 34.21 8.11
C LYS A 10 -31.97 32.99 7.21
N LEU A 11 -33.02 32.95 6.40
CA LEU A 11 -33.29 31.85 5.48
C LEU A 11 -32.14 31.65 4.47
N SER A 12 -31.63 32.73 3.88
CA SER A 12 -30.45 32.68 2.99
C SER A 12 -29.25 32.05 3.69
N ARG A 13 -28.93 32.50 4.92
CA ARG A 13 -27.79 31.97 5.69
C ARG A 13 -27.97 30.50 6.04
N GLU A 14 -29.18 30.07 6.36
CA GLU A 14 -29.51 28.67 6.64
C GLU A 14 -29.24 27.81 5.40
N VAL A 15 -29.75 28.23 4.24
CA VAL A 15 -29.58 27.52 2.95
C VAL A 15 -28.11 27.48 2.53
N ASP A 16 -27.39 28.59 2.66
CA ASP A 16 -25.96 28.67 2.35
C ASP A 16 -25.14 27.74 3.25
N SER A 17 -25.47 27.69 4.55
CA SER A 17 -24.84 26.78 5.51
C SER A 17 -25.11 25.31 5.17
N ILE A 18 -26.36 24.95 4.89
CA ILE A 18 -26.75 23.58 4.50
C ILE A 18 -26.02 23.15 3.22
N PHE A 19 -25.96 24.03 2.22
CA PHE A 19 -25.25 23.75 0.98
C PHE A 19 -23.74 23.59 1.23
N GLY A 20 -23.16 24.46 2.06
CA GLY A 20 -21.77 24.38 2.49
C GLY A 20 -21.43 23.07 3.20
N THR A 21 -22.28 22.62 4.14
CA THR A 21 -22.08 21.33 4.82
C THR A 21 -22.20 20.17 3.84
N GLN A 22 -23.20 20.17 2.96
CA GLN A 22 -23.39 19.11 1.96
C GLN A 22 -22.22 19.01 0.98
N MET A 23 -21.70 20.15 0.52
CA MET A 23 -20.52 20.19 -0.34
C MET A 23 -19.30 19.62 0.38
N THR A 24 -19.10 20.00 1.64
CA THR A 24 -17.99 19.50 2.47
C THR A 24 -18.08 17.99 2.67
N PHE A 25 -19.27 17.46 2.97
CA PHE A 25 -19.48 16.01 3.10
C PHE A 25 -19.15 15.29 1.79
N LYS A 26 -19.66 15.76 0.65
CA LYS A 26 -19.36 15.15 -0.66
C LYS A 26 -17.88 15.14 -0.96
N MET A 27 -17.19 16.26 -0.73
CA MET A 27 -15.75 16.34 -0.93
C MET A 27 -15.00 15.38 -0.01
N ALA A 28 -15.37 15.29 1.28
CA ALA A 28 -14.79 14.34 2.22
C ALA A 28 -14.96 12.90 1.74
N PHE A 29 -16.17 12.51 1.29
CA PHE A 29 -16.41 11.19 0.72
C PHE A 29 -15.56 10.90 -0.52
N LEU A 30 -15.45 11.88 -1.45
CA LEU A 30 -14.62 11.73 -2.64
C LEU A 30 -13.13 11.56 -2.28
N TYR A 31 -12.62 12.35 -1.34
CA TYR A 31 -11.23 12.22 -0.89
C TYR A 31 -10.97 10.88 -0.22
N LEU A 32 -11.87 10.42 0.66
CA LEU A 32 -11.77 9.09 1.29
C LEU A 32 -11.80 7.99 0.23
N PHE A 33 -12.74 8.05 -0.72
CA PHE A 33 -12.84 7.06 -1.79
C PHE A 33 -11.56 7.00 -2.64
N LEU A 34 -11.02 8.15 -3.04
CA LEU A 34 -9.76 8.23 -3.79
C LEU A 34 -8.61 7.67 -2.95
N PHE A 35 -8.54 7.99 -1.67
CA PHE A 35 -7.53 7.46 -0.77
C PHE A 35 -7.60 5.93 -0.68
N PHE A 36 -8.77 5.37 -0.40
CA PHE A 36 -8.99 3.93 -0.34
C PHE A 36 -8.66 3.23 -1.65
N HIS A 37 -9.01 3.83 -2.78
CA HIS A 37 -8.70 3.29 -4.12
C HIS A 37 -7.19 3.21 -4.35
N ASN A 38 -6.45 4.27 -4.03
CA ASN A 38 -5.00 4.30 -4.16
C ASN A 38 -4.31 3.30 -3.24
N VAL A 39 -4.75 3.21 -1.97
CA VAL A 39 -4.24 2.22 -1.01
C VAL A 39 -4.51 0.80 -1.51
N SER A 40 -5.72 0.52 -1.99
CA SER A 40 -6.09 -0.80 -2.52
C SER A 40 -5.22 -1.21 -3.71
N LYS A 41 -4.99 -0.29 -4.66
CA LYS A 41 -4.08 -0.52 -5.79
C LYS A 41 -2.66 -0.85 -5.32
N PHE A 42 -2.16 -0.09 -4.35
CA PHE A 42 -0.84 -0.34 -3.78
C PHE A 42 -0.74 -1.72 -3.12
N LEU A 43 -1.75 -2.11 -2.34
CA LEU A 43 -1.82 -3.43 -1.71
C LEU A 43 -1.87 -4.56 -2.73
N LEU A 44 -2.64 -4.40 -3.81
CA LEU A 44 -2.72 -5.39 -4.89
C LEU A 44 -1.36 -5.60 -5.57
N ILE A 45 -0.66 -4.51 -5.90
CA ILE A 45 0.69 -4.59 -6.49
C ILE A 45 1.63 -5.32 -5.54
N ASN A 46 1.62 -4.96 -4.26
CA ASN A 46 2.46 -5.60 -3.26
C ASN A 46 2.17 -7.11 -3.17
N TYR A 47 0.91 -7.50 -3.11
CA TYR A 47 0.49 -8.90 -3.06
C TYR A 47 0.91 -9.70 -4.31
N VAL A 48 0.74 -9.12 -5.51
CA VAL A 48 1.16 -9.75 -6.76
C VAL A 48 2.67 -9.92 -6.79
N CYS A 49 3.43 -8.88 -6.40
CA CYS A 49 4.88 -8.94 -6.30
C CYS A 49 5.34 -10.05 -5.34
N GLU A 50 4.77 -10.13 -4.13
CA GLU A 50 5.08 -11.18 -3.16
C GLU A 50 4.79 -12.57 -3.74
N THR A 51 3.62 -12.75 -4.36
CA THR A 51 3.22 -14.03 -4.95
C THR A 51 4.16 -14.46 -6.06
N VAL A 52 4.55 -13.54 -6.94
CA VAL A 52 5.51 -13.80 -8.03
C VAL A 52 6.88 -14.15 -7.45
N SER A 53 7.35 -13.41 -6.45
CA SER A 53 8.62 -13.70 -5.77
C SER A 53 8.63 -15.09 -5.13
N ILE A 54 7.55 -15.50 -4.45
CA ILE A 54 7.42 -16.84 -3.86
C ILE A 54 7.46 -17.92 -4.94
N LYS A 55 6.67 -17.75 -6.00
CA LYS A 55 6.63 -18.72 -7.12
C LYS A 55 7.97 -18.83 -7.82
N ALA A 56 8.62 -17.71 -8.11
CA ALA A 56 9.95 -17.70 -8.74
C ALA A 56 11.00 -18.40 -7.87
N ASN A 57 10.96 -18.19 -6.56
CA ASN A 57 11.85 -18.86 -5.62
C ASN A 57 11.61 -20.38 -5.58
N ALA A 58 10.34 -20.82 -5.60
CA ALA A 58 9.99 -22.24 -5.68
C ALA A 58 10.46 -22.88 -7.01
N THR A 59 10.28 -22.17 -8.13
CA THR A 59 10.79 -22.60 -9.44
C THR A 59 12.32 -22.70 -9.43
N GLY A 60 13.03 -21.74 -8.84
CA GLY A 60 14.49 -21.78 -8.68
C GLY A 60 14.98 -22.97 -7.88
N TYR A 61 14.27 -23.30 -6.80
CA TYR A 61 14.56 -24.48 -5.97
C TYR A 61 14.36 -25.79 -6.75
N LEU A 62 13.27 -25.93 -7.50
CA LEU A 62 13.00 -27.12 -8.31
C LEU A 62 13.99 -27.27 -9.47
N LEU A 63 14.32 -26.16 -10.14
CA LEU A 63 15.34 -26.12 -11.19
C LEU A 63 16.72 -26.53 -10.68
N ASN A 64 17.12 -26.06 -9.50
CA ASN A 64 18.37 -26.47 -8.86
C ASN A 64 18.39 -27.99 -8.64
N LYS A 65 17.29 -28.55 -8.11
CA LYS A 65 17.15 -29.99 -7.87
C LYS A 65 17.17 -30.82 -9.17
N LEU A 66 16.53 -30.33 -10.23
CA LEU A 66 16.53 -30.97 -11.54
C LEU A 66 17.92 -30.91 -12.21
N SER A 67 18.64 -29.80 -12.08
CA SER A 67 20.00 -29.65 -12.62
C SER A 67 20.95 -30.72 -12.09
N TYR A 68 20.84 -31.09 -10.81
CA TYR A 68 21.57 -32.23 -10.25
C TYR A 68 21.23 -33.56 -10.94
N SER A 69 19.99 -33.72 -11.41
CA SER A 69 19.45 -34.95 -12.00
C SER A 69 19.60 -35.06 -13.53
N THR A 70 19.83 -33.97 -14.26
CA THR A 70 19.90 -33.97 -15.73
C THR A 70 21.33 -34.19 -16.24
N PHE A 71 21.55 -35.16 -17.15
CA PHE A 71 22.89 -35.56 -17.64
C PHE A 71 23.44 -34.72 -18.81
N ASP A 72 22.63 -33.84 -19.38
CA ASP A 72 23.04 -32.94 -20.46
C ASP A 72 23.82 -31.74 -19.89
N VAL A 73 25.07 -31.59 -20.31
CA VAL A 73 26.02 -30.62 -19.76
C VAL A 73 25.62 -29.19 -20.12
N GLU A 74 25.13 -28.92 -21.33
CA GLU A 74 24.71 -27.56 -21.74
C GLU A 74 23.45 -27.12 -20.98
N VAL A 75 22.47 -28.01 -20.89
CA VAL A 75 21.22 -27.73 -20.15
C VAL A 75 21.50 -27.54 -18.66
N ARG A 76 22.42 -28.33 -18.09
CA ARG A 76 22.88 -28.20 -16.70
C ARG A 76 23.56 -26.86 -16.45
N GLU A 77 24.38 -26.38 -17.37
CA GLU A 77 25.11 -25.11 -17.26
C GLU A 77 24.16 -23.90 -17.31
N VAL A 78 23.23 -23.87 -18.27
CA VAL A 78 22.21 -22.82 -18.39
C VAL A 78 21.30 -22.78 -17.16
N ILE A 79 20.83 -23.93 -16.69
CA ILE A 79 19.99 -24.02 -15.50
C ILE A 79 20.76 -23.62 -14.24
N SER A 80 22.03 -24.03 -14.12
CA SER A 80 22.88 -23.64 -12.98
C SER A 80 23.13 -22.14 -12.95
N GLN A 81 23.44 -21.50 -14.08
CA GLN A 81 23.61 -20.05 -14.14
C GLN A 81 22.32 -19.29 -13.79
N PHE A 82 21.18 -19.73 -14.33
CA PHE A 82 19.89 -19.11 -14.04
C PHE A 82 19.47 -19.30 -12.57
N SER A 83 19.69 -20.49 -12.02
CA SER A 83 19.41 -20.79 -10.61
C SER A 83 20.35 -20.05 -9.66
N LEU A 84 21.63 -19.93 -9.99
CA LEU A 84 22.61 -19.09 -9.28
C LEU A 84 22.14 -17.63 -9.24
N GLN A 85 21.71 -17.07 -10.37
CA GLN A 85 21.21 -15.70 -10.42
C GLN A 85 19.94 -15.50 -9.57
N MET A 86 18.99 -16.43 -9.59
CA MET A 86 17.77 -16.34 -8.77
C MET A 86 18.01 -16.63 -7.28
N THR A 87 18.95 -17.50 -6.93
CA THR A 87 19.25 -17.87 -5.54
C THR A 87 20.07 -16.80 -4.83
N TYR A 88 21.07 -16.23 -5.51
CA TYR A 88 21.91 -15.18 -4.94
C TYR A 88 21.26 -13.79 -5.00
N LYS A 89 20.28 -13.57 -5.90
CA LYS A 89 19.38 -12.41 -5.91
C LYS A 89 17.92 -12.89 -5.99
N PRO A 90 17.28 -13.22 -4.85
CA PRO A 90 15.85 -13.50 -4.86
C PRO A 90 15.12 -12.33 -5.53
N LEU A 91 14.18 -12.65 -6.43
CA LEU A 91 13.39 -11.66 -7.16
C LEU A 91 12.66 -10.77 -6.15
N ARG A 92 13.10 -9.52 -6.06
CA ARG A 92 12.58 -8.51 -5.15
C ARG A 92 12.16 -7.33 -5.98
N PHE A 93 10.88 -7.03 -5.95
CA PHE A 93 10.34 -5.86 -6.61
C PHE A 93 10.59 -4.64 -5.72
N TYR A 94 11.07 -3.54 -6.31
CA TYR A 94 11.27 -2.29 -5.59
C TYR A 94 10.42 -1.20 -6.22
N GLY A 95 9.69 -0.45 -5.39
CA GLY A 95 9.03 0.76 -5.84
C GLY A 95 10.02 1.92 -5.80
N ILE A 96 10.27 2.54 -6.96
CA ILE A 96 11.14 3.71 -7.13
C ILE A 96 12.59 3.44 -6.61
N GLY A 97 12.97 2.18 -6.38
CA GLY A 97 14.26 1.81 -5.79
C GLY A 97 14.38 2.04 -4.27
N PHE A 98 13.38 2.63 -3.61
CA PHE A 98 13.44 2.98 -2.18
C PHE A 98 12.84 1.91 -1.27
N PHE A 99 11.74 1.28 -1.70
CA PHE A 99 11.01 0.33 -0.88
C PHE A 99 10.86 -1.01 -1.58
N GLN A 100 11.30 -2.07 -0.92
CA GLN A 100 11.09 -3.44 -1.39
C GLN A 100 9.62 -3.80 -1.19
N PHE A 101 8.89 -4.13 -2.25
CA PHE A 101 7.55 -4.71 -2.16
C PHE A 101 7.63 -6.10 -1.51
N GLY A 102 6.60 -6.42 -0.73
CA GLY A 102 6.44 -7.68 -0.04
C GLY A 102 5.74 -7.54 1.32
N SER A 103 5.42 -8.68 1.92
CA SER A 103 4.78 -8.78 3.23
C SER A 103 5.58 -8.05 4.34
N LYS A 104 6.90 -8.14 4.28
CA LYS A 104 7.83 -7.45 5.21
C LYS A 104 7.71 -5.93 5.17
N PHE A 105 7.44 -5.34 4.01
CA PHE A 105 7.27 -3.90 3.89
C PHE A 105 5.98 -3.44 4.56
N LEU A 106 4.86 -4.13 4.32
CA LEU A 106 3.58 -3.81 4.96
C LEU A 106 3.69 -3.91 6.48
N TYR A 107 4.31 -4.97 6.98
CA TYR A 107 4.53 -5.14 8.41
C TYR A 107 5.33 -3.98 9.01
N ARG A 108 6.46 -3.58 8.38
CA ARG A 108 7.26 -2.44 8.84
C ARG A 108 6.50 -1.13 8.78
N PHE A 109 5.70 -0.91 7.74
CA PHE A 109 4.88 0.28 7.58
C PHE A 109 3.82 0.38 8.69
N ILE A 110 3.09 -0.71 8.94
CA ILE A 110 2.08 -0.79 10.01
C ILE A 110 2.74 -0.58 11.38
N MET A 111 3.89 -1.21 11.63
CA MET A 111 4.65 -1.01 12.88
C MET A 111 5.11 0.44 13.06
N SER A 112 5.54 1.11 11.99
CA SER A 112 5.90 2.52 12.03
C SER A 112 4.70 3.39 12.42
N ILE A 113 3.52 3.14 11.83
CA ILE A 113 2.29 3.86 12.18
C ILE A 113 1.92 3.60 13.64
N ALA A 114 1.93 2.33 14.08
CA ALA A 114 1.63 1.96 15.46
C ALA A 114 2.58 2.64 16.44
N THR A 115 3.88 2.71 16.11
CA THR A 115 4.88 3.39 16.95
C THR A 115 4.57 4.89 17.08
N VAL A 116 4.26 5.56 15.97
CA VAL A 116 3.88 6.99 16.00
C VAL A 116 2.60 7.19 16.82
N LEU A 117 1.59 6.34 16.65
CA LEU A 117 0.35 6.41 17.43
C LEU A 117 0.62 6.23 18.92
N VAL A 118 1.46 5.28 19.31
CA VAL A 118 1.85 5.06 20.70
C VAL A 118 2.54 6.30 21.28
N ILE A 119 3.48 6.91 20.54
CA ILE A 119 4.16 8.14 20.98
C ILE A 119 3.16 9.29 21.16
N VAL A 120 2.24 9.49 20.23
CA VAL A 120 1.24 10.56 20.30
C VAL A 120 0.29 10.34 21.49
N ILE A 121 -0.17 9.12 21.70
CA ILE A 121 -1.05 8.77 22.82
C ILE A 121 -0.32 9.01 24.14
N GLN A 122 0.93 8.54 24.26
CA GLN A 122 1.73 8.75 25.46
C GLN A 122 2.00 10.24 25.72
N ALA A 123 2.35 11.00 24.69
CA ALA A 123 2.57 12.44 24.81
C ALA A 123 1.30 13.18 25.25
N HIS A 124 0.13 12.78 24.74
CA HIS A 124 -1.14 13.35 25.15
C HIS A 124 -1.50 13.01 26.61
N VAL A 125 -1.35 11.74 27.01
CA VAL A 125 -1.62 11.29 28.38
C VAL A 125 -0.67 11.95 29.38
N ASN A 126 0.61 12.11 29.04
CA ASN A 126 1.62 12.71 29.92
C ASN A 126 1.53 14.24 29.98
N SER A 127 0.72 14.86 29.11
CA SER A 127 0.42 16.30 29.12
C SER A 127 -0.83 16.65 29.93
N ASN A 128 -1.60 15.65 30.38
CA ASN A 128 -2.74 15.79 31.29
C ASN A 128 -2.35 15.40 32.71
#